data_AF-A0A1M5A0H9-F1
#
_entry.id   AF-A0A1M5A0H9-F1
#
_cell.length_a   1.000
_cell.length_b   1.000
_cell.length_c   1.000
_cell.angle_alpha   90.00
_cell.angle_beta   90.00
_cell.angle_gamma   90.00
#
_symmetry.space_group_name_H-M   'P 1'
#
loop_
_entity.id
_entity.type
_entity.pdbx_description
1 polymer ?
#
loop_
_entity_poly.entity_id
_entity_poly.type
_entity_poly.pdbx_seq_one_letter_code
_entity_poly.pdbx_strand_id
1 'polypeptide(L)'
;MIISLKYLIFKMALPLTIIIMVVFTKSWLVLPVDGGNTVMSGFPFPFIADGWHTSLSYQIFITEFLADFFIQLLLWTLILFLINKYLFIIKIPKFLNIIIWGLVIIISGLAVSIASMPDQIIRLKRDWEIQAVLNSGYQFIWEEQSRQ
;
A
#
# COMPACT_ATOMS: atom_id res chain seq x y z
N MET A 1 2.50 -11.90 31.23
CA MET A 1 1.15 -11.69 30.69
C MET A 1 1.24 -11.65 29.17
N ILE A 2 0.77 -12.69 28.48
CA ILE A 2 0.79 -12.73 27.01
C ILE A 2 -0.35 -11.85 26.51
N ILE A 3 -0.04 -10.83 25.73
CA ILE A 3 -1.03 -9.99 25.07
C ILE A 3 -1.72 -10.81 23.98
N SER A 4 -3.05 -10.69 23.87
CA SER A 4 -3.84 -11.40 22.86
C SER A 4 -3.41 -11.00 21.44
N LEU A 5 -3.30 -11.97 20.53
CA LEU A 5 -2.98 -11.72 19.12
C LEU A 5 -3.95 -10.72 18.49
N LYS A 6 -5.25 -10.80 18.83
CA LYS A 6 -6.27 -9.84 18.35
C LYS A 6 -5.92 -8.41 18.75
N TYR A 7 -5.45 -8.21 19.98
CA TYR A 7 -5.05 -6.89 20.47
C TYR A 7 -3.89 -6.32 19.65
N LEU A 8 -2.89 -7.15 19.34
CA LEU A 8 -1.71 -6.75 18.58
C LEU A 8 -2.07 -6.39 17.12
N ILE A 9 -2.94 -7.18 16.51
CA ILE A 9 -3.42 -6.93 15.14
C ILE A 9 -4.14 -5.59 15.06
N PHE A 10 -5.17 -5.38 15.89
CA PHE A 10 -5.99 -4.18 15.83
C PHE A 10 -5.26 -2.92 16.28
N LYS A 11 -4.43 -2.98 17.32
CA LYS A 11 -3.78 -1.77 17.82
C LYS A 11 -2.51 -1.38 17.06
N MET A 12 -1.92 -2.29 16.29
CA MET A 12 -0.59 -2.05 15.73
C MET A 12 -0.40 -2.61 14.33
N ALA A 13 -0.62 -3.91 14.09
CA ALA A 13 -0.32 -4.49 12.78
C ALA A 13 -1.15 -3.87 11.65
N LEU A 14 -2.46 -3.75 11.87
CA LEU A 14 -3.40 -3.15 10.92
C LEU A 14 -3.08 -1.67 10.62
N PRO A 15 -2.98 -0.77 11.62
CA PRO A 15 -2.68 0.62 11.31
C PRO A 15 -1.29 0.80 10.68
N LEU A 16 -0.29 0.04 11.10
CA LEU A 16 1.04 0.08 10.53
C LEU A 16 1.05 -0.36 9.05
N THR A 17 0.28 -1.40 8.72
CA THR A 17 0.11 -1.86 7.34
C THR A 17 -0.42 -0.76 6.44
N ILE A 18 -1.48 -0.06 6.87
CA ILE A 18 -2.10 1.02 6.10
C ILE A 18 -1.12 2.18 5.91
N ILE A 19 -0.43 2.60 6.97
CA ILE A 19 0.54 3.70 6.90
C ILE A 19 1.67 3.34 5.93
N ILE A 20 2.24 2.14 6.05
CA ILE A 20 3.40 1.74 5.25
C ILE A 20 3.04 1.60 3.78
N MET A 21 1.90 0.99 3.45
CA MET A 21 1.47 0.85 2.05
C MET A 21 1.34 2.18 1.32
N VAL A 22 1.05 3.27 2.04
CA VAL A 22 0.92 4.61 1.46
C VAL A 22 2.25 5.37 1.48
N VAL A 23 2.98 5.32 2.59
CA VAL A 23 4.21 6.11 2.76
C VAL A 23 5.39 5.52 1.98
N PHE A 24 5.47 4.19 1.89
CA PHE A 24 6.57 3.46 1.29
C PHE A 24 6.05 2.42 0.31
N THR A 25 6.34 2.60 -0.97
CA THR A 25 5.89 1.69 -2.01
C THR A 25 7.01 1.41 -2.99
N LYS A 26 6.84 0.36 -3.78
CA LYS A 26 7.73 0.09 -4.90
C LYS A 26 7.11 0.67 -6.17
N SER A 27 7.90 1.46 -6.87
CA SER A 27 7.63 1.92 -8.22
C SER A 27 8.12 0.90 -9.25
N TRP A 28 7.34 0.76 -10.31
CA TRP A 28 7.63 -0.07 -11.46
C TRP A 28 7.39 0.75 -12.73
N LEU A 29 8.45 1.07 -13.46
CA LEU A 29 8.33 1.60 -14.82
C LEU A 29 8.20 0.41 -15.77
N VAL A 30 7.04 0.28 -16.40
CA VAL A 30 6.72 -0.85 -17.27
C VAL A 30 6.35 -0.38 -18.67
N LEU A 31 6.60 -1.25 -19.65
CA LEU A 31 6.09 -1.12 -21.01
C LEU A 31 4.92 -2.10 -21.17
N PRO A 32 3.66 -1.63 -21.22
CA PRO A 32 2.50 -2.44 -21.58
C PRO A 32 2.56 -2.89 -23.04
N VAL A 33 1.91 -4.01 -23.36
CA VAL A 33 1.82 -4.49 -24.76
C VAL A 33 1.03 -3.52 -25.65
N ASP A 34 -0.04 -2.93 -25.11
CA ASP A 34 -0.99 -2.07 -25.85
C ASP A 34 -0.90 -0.58 -25.46
N GLY A 35 0.19 -0.15 -24.83
CA GLY A 35 0.30 1.20 -24.26
C GLY A 35 1.73 1.75 -24.24
N GLY A 36 1.84 3.03 -23.92
CA GLY A 36 3.15 3.68 -23.69
C GLY A 36 3.73 3.33 -22.32
N ASN A 37 4.97 3.77 -22.08
CA ASN A 37 5.64 3.63 -20.78
C ASN A 37 4.70 4.09 -19.66
N THR A 38 4.43 3.21 -18.72
CA THR A 38 3.47 3.42 -17.64
C THR A 38 4.17 3.18 -16.32
N VAL A 39 3.97 4.11 -15.38
CA VAL A 39 4.43 3.92 -14.02
C VAL A 39 3.34 3.17 -13.24
N MET A 40 3.77 2.14 -12.51
CA MET A 40 2.95 1.46 -11.53
C MET A 40 3.54 1.59 -10.13
N SER A 41 2.69 1.49 -9.12
CA SER A 41 3.04 1.51 -7.71
C SER A 41 2.38 0.33 -6.98
N GLY A 42 3.12 -0.27 -6.06
CA GLY A 42 2.64 -1.36 -5.20
C GLY A 42 3.75 -2.35 -4.85
N PHE A 43 3.62 -3.02 -3.70
CA PHE A 43 4.59 -4.00 -3.24
C PHE A 43 3.96 -5.02 -2.26
N PRO A 44 4.07 -6.34 -2.55
CA PRO A 44 4.85 -6.97 -3.62
C PRO A 44 4.29 -6.87 -5.06
N PHE A 45 3.01 -6.60 -5.23
CA PHE A 45 2.35 -6.54 -6.54
C PHE A 45 1.97 -5.10 -6.92
N PRO A 46 2.26 -4.64 -8.15
CA PRO A 46 1.82 -3.32 -8.58
C PRO A 46 0.29 -3.29 -8.70
N PHE A 47 -0.37 -2.49 -7.86
CA PHE A 47 -1.84 -2.42 -7.77
C PHE A 47 -2.40 -1.06 -8.22
N ILE A 48 -1.56 -0.04 -8.39
CA ILE A 48 -1.92 1.25 -9.00
C ILE A 48 -1.05 1.44 -10.24
N ALA A 49 -1.63 1.93 -11.33
CA ALA A 49 -0.91 2.39 -12.51
C ALA A 49 -1.39 3.77 -12.96
N ASP A 50 -0.55 4.52 -13.66
CA ASP A 50 -0.97 5.75 -14.35
C ASP A 50 -2.03 5.42 -15.42
N GLY A 51 -3.06 6.25 -15.52
CA GLY A 51 -4.06 6.14 -16.58
C GLY A 51 -3.56 6.72 -17.89
N TRP A 52 -3.94 6.10 -19.01
CA TRP A 52 -3.40 6.44 -20.34
C TRP A 52 -4.07 7.62 -21.02
N HIS A 53 -5.28 8.00 -20.61
CA HIS A 53 -6.12 8.96 -21.34
C HIS A 53 -6.22 10.34 -20.67
N THR A 54 -5.98 10.43 -19.37
CA THR A 54 -6.17 11.66 -18.59
C THR A 54 -5.01 11.86 -17.60
N SER A 55 -4.45 13.06 -17.55
CA SER A 55 -3.47 13.42 -16.52
C SER A 55 -4.06 13.25 -15.12
N LEU A 56 -3.27 12.76 -14.16
CA LEU A 56 -3.71 12.47 -12.78
C LEU A 56 -4.84 11.42 -12.66
N SER A 57 -5.09 10.64 -13.70
CA SER A 57 -5.91 9.43 -13.59
C SER A 57 -5.06 8.24 -13.16
N TYR A 58 -5.63 7.38 -12.33
CA TYR A 58 -5.05 6.11 -11.90
C TYR A 58 -5.94 4.95 -12.32
N GLN A 59 -5.29 3.83 -12.62
CA GLN A 59 -5.91 2.52 -12.74
C GLN A 59 -5.64 1.76 -11.44
N ILE A 60 -6.69 1.39 -10.71
CA ILE A 60 -6.60 0.71 -9.42
C ILE A 60 -7.06 -0.74 -9.60
N PHE A 61 -6.20 -1.68 -9.25
CA PHE A 61 -6.44 -3.12 -9.38
C PHE A 61 -6.73 -3.74 -8.00
N ILE A 62 -8.00 -4.13 -7.78
CA ILE A 62 -8.49 -4.55 -6.46
C ILE A 62 -7.82 -5.84 -5.98
N THR A 63 -7.63 -6.83 -6.86
CA THR A 63 -7.07 -8.13 -6.47
C THR A 63 -5.64 -7.99 -6.00
N GLU A 64 -4.83 -7.25 -6.75
CA GLU A 64 -3.43 -6.95 -6.44
C GLU A 64 -3.32 -6.12 -5.16
N PHE A 65 -4.19 -5.12 -4.98
CA PHE A 65 -4.26 -4.33 -3.75
C PHE A 65 -4.57 -5.18 -2.52
N LEU A 66 -5.58 -6.06 -2.62
CA LEU A 66 -5.95 -6.95 -1.51
C LEU A 66 -4.85 -7.96 -1.21
N ALA A 67 -4.20 -8.52 -2.24
CA ALA A 67 -3.08 -9.43 -2.07
C ALA A 67 -1.93 -8.74 -1.31
N ASP A 68 -1.56 -7.52 -1.72
CA ASP A 68 -0.55 -6.72 -1.04
C ASP A 68 -0.94 -6.41 0.40
N PHE A 69 -2.17 -5.96 0.62
CA PHE A 69 -2.68 -5.64 1.94
C PHE A 69 -2.60 -6.85 2.89
N PHE A 70 -3.03 -8.03 2.44
CA PHE A 70 -2.99 -9.24 3.28
C PHE A 70 -1.57 -9.74 3.52
N ILE A 71 -0.68 -9.66 2.52
CA ILE A 71 0.72 -10.04 2.68
C ILE A 71 1.41 -9.13 3.70
N GLN A 72 1.22 -7.83 3.58
CA GLN A 72 1.78 -6.84 4.50
C GLN A 72 1.20 -6.99 5.91
N LEU A 73 -0.11 -7.20 6.03
CA LEU A 73 -0.77 -7.44 7.31
C LEU A 73 -0.24 -8.71 7.99
N LEU A 74 -0.04 -9.79 7.24
CA LEU A 74 0.53 -11.04 7.74
C LEU A 74 1.97 -10.82 8.18
N LEU A 75 2.79 -10.13 7.37
CA LEU A 75 4.17 -9.82 7.68
C LEU A 75 4.29 -9.02 8.98
N TRP A 76 3.54 -7.92 9.12
CA TRP A 76 3.56 -7.09 10.33
C TRP A 76 3.03 -7.84 11.55
N THR A 77 1.96 -8.63 11.38
CA THR A 77 1.44 -9.46 12.47
C THR A 77 2.49 -10.45 12.95
N LEU A 78 3.21 -11.11 12.02
CA LEU A 78 4.26 -12.06 12.33
C LEU A 78 5.43 -11.39 13.06
N ILE A 79 5.95 -10.27 12.53
CA ILE A 79 7.05 -9.52 13.13
C ILE A 79 6.68 -9.09 14.56
N LEU A 80 5.51 -8.47 14.72
CA LEU A 80 5.06 -7.99 16.02
C LEU A 80 4.79 -9.14 17.00
N PHE A 81 4.28 -10.27 16.52
CA PHE A 81 4.10 -11.46 17.33
C PHE A 81 5.43 -12.01 17.84
N LEU A 82 6.44 -12.10 16.97
CA LEU A 82 7.78 -12.54 17.34
C LEU A 82 8.43 -11.59 18.35
N ILE A 83 8.34 -10.27 18.14
CA ILE A 83 8.85 -9.26 19.08
C ILE A 83 8.17 -9.40 20.44
N ASN A 84 6.83 -9.49 20.45
CA ASN A 84 6.06 -9.60 21.69
C ASN A 84 6.32 -10.92 22.43
N LYS A 85 6.65 -12.00 21.71
CA LYS A 85 6.93 -13.31 22.28
C LYS A 85 8.37 -13.44 22.81
N TYR A 86 9.35 -12.91 22.08
CA TYR A 86 10.77 -13.21 22.35
C TYR A 86 11.59 -12.02 22.87
N LEU A 87 11.19 -10.77 22.60
CA LEU A 87 11.98 -9.59 22.97
C LEU A 87 11.39 -8.85 24.16
N PHE A 88 10.18 -8.30 24.03
CA PHE A 88 9.53 -7.54 25.10
C PHE A 88 8.02 -7.44 24.91
N ILE A 89 7.28 -7.30 26.01
CA ILE A 89 5.81 -7.16 25.98
C ILE A 89 5.45 -5.77 25.44
N ILE A 90 4.76 -5.74 24.30
CA ILE A 90 4.39 -4.50 23.62
C ILE A 90 3.19 -3.83 24.31
N LYS A 91 3.42 -2.76 25.06
CA LYS A 91 2.35 -1.96 25.68
C LYS A 91 2.18 -0.63 24.96
N ILE A 92 1.05 -0.46 24.28
CA ILE A 92 0.73 0.77 23.54
C ILE A 92 -0.08 1.70 24.44
N PRO A 93 0.43 2.90 24.78
CA PRO A 93 -0.33 3.87 25.56
C PRO A 93 -1.53 4.39 24.77
N LYS A 94 -2.61 4.75 25.48
CA LYS A 94 -3.88 5.16 24.87
C LYS A 94 -3.71 6.35 23.91
N PHE A 95 -2.88 7.33 24.29
CA PHE A 95 -2.61 8.52 23.49
C PHE A 95 -1.95 8.19 22.14
N LEU A 96 -0.91 7.33 22.16
CA LEU A 96 -0.24 6.90 20.92
C LEU A 96 -1.20 6.14 20.00
N ASN A 97 -2.04 5.27 20.56
CA ASN A 97 -3.05 4.56 19.79
C ASN A 97 -4.03 5.53 19.10
N ILE A 98 -4.44 6.61 19.77
CA ILE A 98 -5.31 7.64 19.18
C ILE A 98 -4.62 8.33 18.00
N ILE A 99 -3.34 8.72 18.16
CA ILE A 99 -2.58 9.37 17.08
C ILE A 99 -2.45 8.45 15.87
N ILE A 100 -2.03 7.19 16.09
CA ILE A 100 -1.84 6.21 15.02
C ILE A 100 -3.15 6.01 14.25
N TRP A 101 -4.26 5.83 14.94
CA TRP A 101 -5.57 5.67 14.31
C TRP A 101 -6.06 6.95 13.63
N GLY A 102 -5.76 8.12 14.18
CA GLY A 102 -6.03 9.41 13.52
C GLY A 102 -5.31 9.53 12.18
N LEU A 103 -4.03 9.15 12.12
CA LEU A 103 -3.27 9.12 10.87
C LEU A 103 -3.86 8.14 9.86
N VAL A 104 -4.25 6.94 10.31
CA VAL A 104 -4.90 5.94 9.44
C VAL A 104 -6.19 6.46 8.85
N ILE A 105 -7.03 7.13 9.64
CA ILE A 105 -8.29 7.71 9.17
C ILE A 105 -8.02 8.78 8.12
N ILE A 106 -7.06 9.68 8.36
CA ILE A 106 -6.70 10.75 7.42
C ILE A 106 -6.17 10.16 6.11
N ILE A 107 -5.20 9.24 6.20
CA ILE A 107 -4.57 8.61 5.03
C ILE A 107 -5.61 7.84 4.21
N SER A 108 -6.42 7.01 4.86
CA SER A 108 -7.45 6.23 4.18
C SER A 108 -8.53 7.12 3.57
N GLY A 109 -8.92 8.19 4.27
CA GLY A 109 -9.89 9.17 3.79
C GLY A 109 -9.40 9.89 2.52
N LEU A 110 -8.13 10.31 2.50
CA LEU A 110 -7.52 10.89 1.31
C LEU A 110 -7.45 9.89 0.15
N ALA A 111 -7.01 8.65 0.42
CA ALA A 111 -6.94 7.60 -0.61
C ALA A 111 -8.32 7.29 -1.21
N VAL A 112 -9.36 7.17 -0.38
CA VAL A 112 -10.75 6.96 -0.83
C VAL A 112 -11.26 8.16 -1.61
N SER A 113 -10.97 9.39 -1.17
CA SER A 113 -11.34 10.61 -1.90
C SER A 113 -10.76 10.63 -3.31
N ILE A 114 -9.45 10.33 -3.45
CA ILE A 114 -8.78 10.24 -4.76
C ILE A 114 -9.42 9.15 -5.60
N ALA A 115 -9.57 7.93 -5.05
CA ALA A 115 -10.15 6.79 -5.76
C ALA A 115 -11.61 7.00 -6.19
N SER A 116 -12.33 7.93 -5.54
CA SER A 116 -13.73 8.25 -5.85
C SER A 116 -13.88 9.32 -6.94
N MET A 117 -12.77 9.90 -7.44
CA MET A 117 -12.81 10.85 -8.55
C MET A 117 -13.25 10.14 -9.85
N PRO A 118 -14.02 10.81 -10.72
CA PRO A 118 -14.64 10.18 -11.89
C PRO A 118 -13.63 9.69 -12.94
N ASP A 119 -12.43 10.27 -12.96
CA ASP A 119 -11.37 9.90 -13.92
C ASP A 119 -10.62 8.62 -13.51
N GLN A 120 -10.87 8.10 -12.30
CA GLN A 120 -10.20 6.90 -11.81
C GLN A 120 -10.85 5.64 -12.38
N ILE A 121 -10.01 4.71 -12.84
CA ILE A 121 -10.46 3.45 -13.41
C ILE A 121 -10.21 2.35 -12.38
N ILE A 122 -11.29 1.85 -11.76
CA ILE A 122 -11.20 0.74 -10.80
C ILE A 122 -11.52 -0.56 -11.53
N ARG A 123 -10.59 -1.51 -11.50
CA ARG A 123 -10.75 -2.85 -12.09
C ARG A 123 -10.54 -3.93 -11.04
N LEU A 124 -11.22 -5.06 -11.22
CA LEU A 124 -11.05 -6.20 -10.31
C LEU A 124 -9.64 -6.77 -10.38
N LYS A 125 -9.09 -6.87 -11.60
CA LYS A 125 -7.76 -7.38 -11.91
C LYS A 125 -7.22 -6.63 -13.12
N ARG A 126 -5.90 -6.51 -13.23
CA ARG A 126 -5.26 -5.94 -14.42
C ARG A 126 -5.61 -6.75 -15.68
N ASP A 127 -6.00 -6.04 -16.74
CA ASP A 127 -6.54 -6.59 -17.99
C ASP A 127 -5.56 -6.50 -19.18
N TRP A 128 -4.43 -5.84 -19.01
CA TRP A 128 -3.37 -5.70 -20.01
C TRP A 128 -2.10 -6.38 -19.55
N GLU A 129 -1.24 -6.83 -20.46
CA GLU A 129 0.02 -7.51 -20.13
C GLU A 129 1.21 -6.54 -20.06
N ILE A 130 2.16 -6.85 -19.18
CA ILE A 130 3.44 -6.13 -19.09
C ILE A 130 4.40 -6.82 -20.05
N GLN A 131 4.84 -6.10 -21.09
CA GLN A 131 5.83 -6.61 -22.04
C GLN A 131 7.23 -6.64 -21.42
N ALA A 132 7.61 -5.55 -20.74
CA ALA A 132 8.90 -5.45 -20.07
C ALA A 132 8.83 -4.53 -18.84
N VAL A 133 9.62 -4.86 -17.82
CA VAL A 133 9.92 -3.97 -16.70
C VAL A 133 11.19 -3.22 -17.07
N LEU A 134 11.09 -1.90 -17.27
CA LEU A 134 12.21 -1.05 -17.70
C LEU A 134 13.05 -0.62 -16.49
N ASN A 135 12.39 -0.24 -15.41
CA ASN A 135 13.04 0.16 -14.17
C ASN A 135 12.13 -0.16 -12.97
N SER A 136 12.72 -0.40 -11.79
CA SER A 136 11.94 -0.52 -10.56
C SER A 136 12.77 -0.08 -9.36
N GLY A 137 12.13 0.60 -8.42
CA GLY A 137 12.80 1.15 -7.25
C GLY A 137 11.83 1.32 -6.10
N TYR A 138 12.35 1.35 -4.87
CA TYR A 138 11.56 1.75 -3.72
C TYR A 138 11.57 3.26 -3.63
N GLN A 139 10.42 3.83 -3.29
CA GLN A 139 10.28 5.27 -3.16
C GLN A 139 9.37 5.62 -1.99
N PHE A 140 9.60 6.80 -1.43
CA PHE A 140 8.67 7.42 -0.52
C PHE A 140 7.64 8.26 -1.26
N ILE A 141 6.47 8.49 -0.66
CA ILE A 141 5.36 9.26 -1.26
C ILE A 141 5.74 10.69 -1.69
N TRP A 142 6.81 11.28 -1.12
CA TRP A 142 7.27 12.64 -1.44
C TRP A 142 8.41 12.68 -2.47
N GLU A 143 8.90 11.54 -2.94
CA GLU A 143 9.97 11.50 -3.95
C GLU A 143 9.38 11.65 -5.35
N GLU A 144 9.97 12.55 -6.16
CA GLU A 144 9.59 12.70 -7.56
C GLU A 144 10.10 11.52 -8.38
N GLN A 145 9.22 10.92 -9.16
CA GLN A 145 9.60 9.92 -10.15
C GLN A 145 10.19 10.58 -11.39
N SER A 146 11.44 10.25 -11.68
CA SER A 146 12.04 10.53 -12.99
C SER A 146 11.36 9.67 -14.06
N ARG A 147 10.50 10.29 -14.87
CA ARG A 147 9.90 9.69 -16.07
C ARG A 147 10.89 9.68 -17.25
N GLN A 148 12.08 9.11 -17.05
CA GLN A 148 13.11 8.98 -18.10
C GLN A 148 12.91 7.70 -18.92
#